data_AF-V4PBA2-F1
#
_entry.id   AF-V4PBA2-F1
#
_cell.length_a   1.000
_cell.length_b   1.000
_cell.length_c   1.000
_cell.angle_alpha   90.00
_cell.angle_beta   90.00
_cell.angle_gamma   90.00
#
_symmetry.space_group_name_H-M   'P 1'
#
loop_
_entity.id
_entity.type
_entity.pdbx_description
1 polymer ?
#
loop_
_entity_poly.entity_id
_entity_poly.type
_entity_poly.pdbx_seq_one_letter_code
_entity_poly.pdbx_strand_id
1 'polypeptide(L)'
;MSQMTTLTVRVSGVLSDFVAQNVGNSGTYENVSEYIRDLIRRDKAQADEIAFQKLKAELTHAFATPEASYKPLSADDVIARNRP
;
A
#
# COMPACT_ATOMS: atom_id res chain seq x y z
N MET A 1 13.56 -16.94 9.53
CA MET A 1 12.30 -17.52 10.07
C MET A 1 11.19 -16.53 9.76
N SER A 2 10.11 -16.95 9.13
CA SER A 2 8.92 -16.11 8.96
C SER A 2 8.27 -15.90 10.33
N GLN A 3 8.20 -14.66 10.81
CA GLN A 3 7.43 -14.36 12.01
C GLN A 3 5.94 -14.59 11.69
N MET A 4 5.31 -15.51 12.43
CA MET A 4 3.87 -15.69 12.38
C MET A 4 3.22 -14.85 13.48
N THR A 5 2.24 -14.04 13.08
CA THR A 5 1.42 -13.25 14.00
C THR A 5 0.04 -13.88 14.10
N THR A 6 -0.36 -14.27 15.30
CA THR A 6 -1.73 -14.76 15.56
C THR A 6 -2.63 -13.57 15.84
N LEU A 7 -3.77 -13.50 15.17
CA LEU A 7 -4.78 -12.45 15.32
C LEU A 7 -6.13 -13.08 15.65
N THR A 8 -6.79 -12.57 16.71
CA THR A 8 -8.18 -12.92 17.04
C THR A 8 -9.07 -11.74 16.69
N VAL A 9 -10.03 -11.96 15.80
CA VAL A 9 -10.96 -10.92 15.32
C VAL A 9 -12.38 -11.30 15.70
N ARG A 10 -13.13 -10.34 16.24
CA ARG A 10 -14.57 -10.48 16.46
C ARG A 10 -15.31 -9.72 15.36
N VAL A 11 -16.14 -10.44 14.61
CA VAL A 11 -16.99 -9.88 13.56
C VAL A 11 -18.44 -10.06 13.99
N SER A 12 -19.27 -9.02 13.85
CA SER A 12 -20.67 -9.04 14.27
C SER A 12 -21.59 -8.31 13.30
N GLY A 13 -22.89 -8.57 13.40
CA GLY A 13 -23.92 -7.97 12.56
C GLY A 13 -23.73 -8.28 11.07
N VAL A 14 -23.96 -7.29 10.22
CA VAL A 14 -23.92 -7.40 8.76
C VAL A 14 -22.60 -7.96 8.22
N LEU A 15 -21.47 -7.71 8.90
CA LEU A 15 -20.17 -8.24 8.50
C LEU A 15 -20.06 -9.73 8.78
N SER A 16 -20.70 -10.23 9.84
CA SER A 16 -20.74 -11.67 10.14
C SER A 16 -21.54 -12.41 9.09
N ASP A 17 -22.68 -11.87 8.69
CA ASP A 17 -23.53 -12.44 7.63
C ASP A 17 -22.79 -12.46 6.29
N PHE A 18 -22.06 -11.39 5.98
CA PHE A 18 -21.25 -11.31 4.78
C PHE A 18 -20.12 -12.34 4.78
N VAL A 19 -19.38 -12.50 5.88
CA VAL A 19 -18.35 -13.54 6.00
C VAL A 19 -18.95 -14.94 5.84
N ALA A 20 -20.11 -15.20 6.45
CA ALA A 20 -20.80 -16.49 6.34
C ALA A 20 -21.25 -16.82 4.91
N GLN A 21 -21.58 -15.82 4.09
CA GLN A 21 -21.91 -16.02 2.67
C GLN A 21 -20.68 -16.32 1.81
N ASN A 22 -19.51 -15.83 2.21
CA ASN A 22 -18.26 -15.98 1.45
C ASN A 22 -17.43 -17.19 1.88
N VAL A 23 -17.75 -17.82 3.01
CA VAL A 23 -16.97 -18.91 3.64
C VAL A 23 -17.82 -20.17 3.80
N GLY A 24 -17.28 -21.33 3.44
CA GLY A 24 -17.93 -22.65 3.58
C GLY A 24 -18.27 -23.31 2.24
N ASN A 25 -19.10 -24.36 2.25
CA ASN A 25 -19.35 -25.22 1.07
C ASN A 25 -19.88 -24.51 -0.17
N SER A 26 -20.57 -23.38 -0.01
CA SER A 26 -21.09 -22.54 -1.09
C SER A 26 -20.32 -21.23 -1.28
N GLY A 27 -19.32 -20.97 -0.42
CA GLY A 27 -18.49 -19.78 -0.44
C GLY A 27 -17.24 -19.95 -1.31
N THR A 28 -16.57 -18.85 -1.63
CA THR A 28 -15.30 -18.88 -2.39
C THR A 28 -14.12 -19.32 -1.52
N TYR A 29 -14.24 -19.23 -0.19
CA TYR A 29 -13.17 -19.55 0.75
C TYR A 29 -13.57 -20.72 1.67
N GLU A 30 -12.60 -21.55 2.03
CA GLU A 30 -12.83 -22.72 2.87
C GLU A 30 -13.03 -22.32 4.34
N ASN A 31 -12.31 -21.28 4.80
CA ASN A 31 -12.40 -20.80 6.17
C ASN A 31 -12.20 -19.27 6.28
N VAL A 32 -12.61 -18.72 7.42
CA VAL A 32 -12.52 -17.28 7.70
C VAL A 32 -11.08 -16.79 7.70
N SER A 33 -10.13 -17.59 8.22
CA SER A 33 -8.73 -17.18 8.26
C SER A 33 -8.12 -17.06 6.86
N GLU A 34 -8.52 -17.88 5.91
CA GLU A 34 -8.16 -17.75 4.50
C GLU A 34 -8.73 -16.47 3.91
N TYR A 35 -10.02 -16.22 4.14
CA TYR A 35 -10.67 -15.03 3.64
C TYR A 35 -10.01 -13.75 4.16
N ILE A 36 -9.73 -13.68 5.46
CA ILE A 36 -9.04 -12.54 6.08
C ILE A 36 -7.61 -12.39 5.53
N ARG A 37 -6.88 -13.49 5.33
CA ARG A 37 -5.54 -13.44 4.72
C ARG A 37 -5.58 -12.88 3.31
N ASP A 38 -6.58 -13.25 2.52
CA ASP A 38 -6.72 -12.71 1.17
C ASP A 38 -7.10 -11.22 1.18
N LEU A 39 -8.02 -10.81 2.07
CA LEU A 39 -8.36 -9.39 2.26
C LEU A 39 -7.14 -8.55 2.64
N ILE A 40 -6.31 -9.01 3.58
CA ILE A 40 -5.07 -8.31 3.97
C ILE A 40 -4.12 -8.23 2.78
N ARG A 41 -4.03 -9.27 1.96
CA ARG A 41 -3.15 -9.28 0.78
C ARG A 41 -3.62 -8.27 -0.27
N ARG A 42 -4.94 -8.16 -0.48
CA ARG A 42 -5.55 -7.17 -1.38
C ARG A 42 -5.37 -5.74 -0.86
N ASP A 43 -5.61 -5.52 0.43
CA ASP A 43 -5.40 -4.23 1.10
C ASP A 43 -3.94 -3.76 0.94
N LYS A 44 -2.98 -4.65 1.23
CA LYS A 44 -1.56 -4.36 1.02
C LYS A 44 -1.25 -4.01 -0.44
N ALA A 45 -1.73 -4.82 -1.39
CA ALA A 45 -1.48 -4.58 -2.81
C ALA A 45 -2.05 -3.25 -3.28
N GLN A 46 -3.25 -2.89 -2.81
CA GLN A 46 -3.89 -1.61 -3.11
C GLN A 46 -3.10 -0.44 -2.53
N ALA A 47 -2.65 -0.54 -1.27
CA ALA A 47 -1.84 0.48 -0.64
C ALA A 47 -0.50 0.71 -1.37
N ASP A 48 0.17 -0.38 -1.75
CA ASP A 48 1.42 -0.32 -2.51
C ASP A 48 1.22 0.33 -3.89
N GLU A 49 0.15 -0.04 -4.61
CA GLU A 49 -0.18 0.53 -5.92
C GLU A 49 -0.48 2.03 -5.82
N ILE A 50 -1.25 2.46 -4.82
CA ILE A 50 -1.54 3.88 -4.58
C ILE A 50 -0.23 4.64 -4.31
N ALA A 51 0.64 4.11 -3.46
CA ALA A 51 1.91 4.74 -3.13
C ALA A 51 2.81 4.85 -4.38
N PHE A 52 2.87 3.79 -5.19
CA PHE A 52 3.64 3.77 -6.43
C PHE A 52 3.11 4.79 -7.44
N GLN A 53 1.81 4.81 -7.70
CA GLN A 53 1.21 5.75 -8.66
C GLN A 53 1.38 7.21 -8.22
N LYS A 54 1.27 7.49 -6.91
CA LYS A 54 1.55 8.81 -6.37
C LYS A 54 2.99 9.24 -6.66
N LEU A 55 3.97 8.41 -6.30
CA LEU A 55 5.38 8.72 -6.55
C LEU A 55 5.67 8.88 -8.05
N LYS A 56 5.11 7.99 -8.88
CA LYS A 56 5.26 8.08 -10.34
C LYS A 56 4.71 9.41 -10.88
N ALA A 57 3.54 9.84 -10.42
CA ALA A 57 2.93 11.10 -10.84
C ALA A 57 3.79 12.31 -10.41
N GLU A 58 4.27 12.32 -9.17
CA GLU A 58 5.16 13.37 -8.65
C GLU A 58 6.45 13.49 -9.46
N LEU A 59 7.11 12.35 -9.73
CA LEU A 59 8.33 12.32 -10.54
C LEU A 59 8.06 12.72 -11.99
N THR A 60 6.99 12.20 -12.61
CA THR A 60 6.62 12.55 -13.98
C THR A 60 6.40 14.05 -14.13
N HIS A 61 5.73 14.67 -13.16
CA HIS A 61 5.55 16.12 -13.13
C HIS A 61 6.88 16.87 -12.95
N ALA A 62 7.75 16.43 -12.03
CA ALA A 62 9.05 17.06 -11.79
C ALA A 62 10.01 16.97 -13.01
N PHE A 63 9.92 15.86 -13.76
CA PHE A 63 10.73 15.60 -14.95
C PHE A 63 10.12 16.07 -16.28
N ALA A 64 8.91 16.64 -16.27
CA ALA A 64 8.27 17.16 -17.48
C ALA A 64 8.95 18.44 -18.03
N THR A 65 9.87 19.03 -17.28
CA THR A 65 10.54 20.28 -17.65
C THR A 65 11.71 19.99 -18.62
N PRO A 66 11.92 20.79 -19.68
CA PRO A 66 13.04 20.60 -20.60
C PRO A 66 14.39 20.54 -19.89
N GLU A 67 15.30 19.73 -20.40
CA GLU A 67 16.60 19.50 -19.76
C GLU A 67 17.41 20.80 -19.59
N ALA A 68 17.28 21.72 -20.55
CA ALA A 68 17.90 23.05 -20.52
C ALA A 68 17.47 23.94 -19.33
N SER A 69 16.39 23.59 -18.63
CA SER A 69 15.94 24.29 -17.43
C SER A 69 16.62 23.83 -16.15
N TYR A 70 17.27 22.65 -16.15
CA TYR A 70 18.02 22.14 -15.01
C TYR A 70 19.31 22.91 -14.83
N LYS A 71 19.71 23.11 -13.58
CA LYS A 71 20.95 23.78 -13.20
C LYS A 71 21.86 22.79 -12.48
N PRO A 72 23.18 22.84 -12.70
CA PRO A 72 24.12 22.08 -11.88
C PRO A 72 23.95 22.51 -10.42
N LEU A 73 23.91 21.53 -9.53
CA LEU A 73 23.76 21.73 -8.09
C LEU A 73 24.65 20.72 -7.38
N SER A 74 25.62 21.20 -6.60
CA SER A 74 26.45 20.34 -5.76
C SER A 74 25.85 20.18 -4.36
N ALA A 75 26.30 19.15 -3.64
CA ALA A 75 25.91 18.98 -2.24
C ALA A 75 26.35 20.17 -1.38
N ASP A 76 27.53 20.75 -1.66
CA ASP A 76 28.06 21.92 -0.93
C ASP A 76 27.18 23.16 -1.13
N ASP A 77 26.65 23.38 -2.34
CA ASP A 77 25.70 24.47 -2.63
C ASP A 77 24.42 24.33 -1.80
N VAL A 78 23.91 23.10 -1.65
CA VAL A 78 22.72 22.82 -0.84
C VAL A 78 22.98 23.06 0.65
N ILE A 79 24.14 22.61 1.16
CA ILE A 79 24.52 22.77 2.57
C ILE A 79 24.72 24.26 2.89
N ALA A 80 25.42 25.00 2.03
CA ALA A 80 25.63 26.43 2.20
C ALA A 80 24.31 27.21 2.22
N ARG A 81 23.35 26.85 1.35
CA ARG A 81 22.02 27.49 1.29
C ARG A 81 21.17 27.29 2.55
N ASN A 82 21.30 26.15 3.22
CA ASN A 82 20.47 25.81 4.38
C ASN A 82 21.19 25.98 5.73
N ARG A 83 22.38 26.61 5.75
CA ARG A 83 23.01 26.99 7.01
C ARG A 83 22.22 28.13 7.68
N PRO A 84 22.04 28.08 9.01
CA PRO A 84 21.35 29.12 9.77
C PRO A 84 22.11 30.45 9.80
#